data_AF-A0A7R9XB25-F1
#
_entry.id   AF-A0A7R9XB25-F1
#
_cell.length_a   1.000
_cell.length_b   1.000
_cell.length_c   1.000
_cell.angle_alpha   90.00
_cell.angle_beta   90.00
_cell.angle_gamma   90.00
#
_symmetry.space_group_name_H-M   'P 1'
#
loop_
_entity.id
_entity.type
_entity.pdbx_description
1 polymer ?
#
loop_
_entity_poly.entity_id
_entity_poly.type
_entity_poly.pdbx_seq_one_letter_code
_entity_poly.pdbx_strand_id
1 'polypeptide(L)'
;VEESMKNLEEVVRERNKAYWELEVGETGERPVKTVPCDIFDWKTVPCAEHSVPASVNPDYIESALACTDEIKREFHVLYDEQTEIKKKRELRHKKNQVIKLMKRMPNITREALEENFPEVDIDNLKHSNRSYGHYDPEERDPSLR
;
A
#
# COMPACT_ATOMS: atom_id res chain seq x y z
N VAL A 1 23.03 -24.94 -17.76
CA VAL A 1 22.03 -26.03 -17.66
C VAL A 1 20.86 -25.60 -16.79
N GLU A 2 21.12 -25.07 -15.60
CA GLU A 2 20.08 -24.61 -14.65
C GLU A 2 19.09 -23.59 -15.27
N GLU A 3 19.59 -22.58 -15.97
CA GLU A 3 18.74 -21.59 -16.67
C GLU A 3 17.84 -22.24 -17.73
N SER A 4 18.38 -23.21 -18.48
CA SER A 4 17.61 -23.95 -19.48
C SER A 4 16.51 -24.80 -18.83
N MET A 5 16.77 -25.40 -17.66
CA MET A 5 15.77 -26.17 -16.93
C MET A 5 14.67 -25.27 -16.36
N LYS A 6 15.03 -24.09 -15.85
CA LYS A 6 14.06 -23.09 -15.37
C LYS A 6 13.15 -22.60 -16.50
N ASN A 7 13.72 -22.30 -17.66
CA ASN A 7 12.95 -21.86 -18.84
C ASN A 7 11.96 -22.95 -19.29
N LEU A 8 12.39 -24.22 -19.27
CA LEU A 8 11.50 -25.33 -19.60
C LEU A 8 10.36 -25.47 -18.58
N GLU A 9 10.65 -25.34 -17.29
CA GLU A 9 9.63 -25.37 -16.23
C GLU A 9 8.60 -24.25 -16.39
N GLU A 10 9.05 -23.03 -16.69
CA GLU A 10 8.18 -21.86 -16.90
C GLU A 10 7.21 -22.08 -18.06
N VAL A 11 7.70 -22.54 -19.22
CA VAL A 11 6.87 -22.87 -20.39
C VAL A 11 5.83 -23.95 -20.06
N VAL A 12 6.20 -24.95 -19.26
CA VAL A 12 5.26 -26.00 -18.83
C VAL A 12 4.20 -25.43 -17.89
N ARG A 13 4.57 -24.57 -16.93
CA ARG A 13 3.63 -23.92 -16.02
C ARG A 13 2.65 -23.03 -16.76
N GLU A 14 3.13 -22.23 -17.72
CA GLU A 14 2.28 -21.37 -18.56
C GLU A 14 1.23 -22.18 -19.32
N ARG A 15 1.64 -23.29 -19.96
CA ARG A 15 0.71 -24.16 -20.69
C ARG A 15 -0.32 -24.81 -19.77
N ASN A 16 0.11 -25.29 -18.61
CA ASN A 16 -0.80 -25.91 -17.65
C ASN A 16 -1.81 -24.88 -17.13
N LYS A 17 -1.35 -23.69 -16.76
CA LYS A 17 -2.23 -22.60 -16.33
C LYS A 17 -3.27 -22.25 -17.40
N ALA A 18 -2.84 -22.07 -18.64
CA ALA A 18 -3.74 -21.77 -19.76
C ALA A 18 -4.78 -22.89 -19.97
N TYR A 19 -4.38 -24.16 -19.83
CA TYR A 19 -5.30 -25.28 -19.94
C TYR A 19 -6.37 -25.27 -18.83
N TRP A 20 -5.97 -25.11 -17.56
CA TRP A 20 -6.90 -25.06 -16.44
C TRP A 20 -7.84 -23.85 -16.48
N GLU A 21 -7.35 -22.70 -16.93
CA GLU A 21 -8.16 -21.49 -17.08
C GLU A 21 -9.24 -21.66 -18.18
N LEU A 22 -8.96 -22.43 -19.24
CA LEU A 22 -9.92 -22.69 -20.31
C LEU A 22 -10.96 -23.76 -19.93
N GLU A 23 -10.55 -24.82 -19.25
CA GLU A 23 -11.42 -25.96 -18.92
C GLU A 23 -12.26 -25.73 -17.65
N VAL A 24 -11.64 -25.18 -16.61
CA VAL A 24 -12.23 -25.06 -15.26
C VAL A 24 -12.41 -23.59 -14.86
N GLY A 25 -11.65 -22.66 -15.45
CA GLY A 25 -11.63 -21.25 -15.04
C GLY A 25 -10.73 -20.97 -13.84
N GLU A 26 -9.88 -21.93 -13.46
CA GLU A 26 -8.95 -21.82 -12.33
C GLU A 26 -7.49 -21.97 -12.81
N THR A 27 -6.51 -21.59 -11.99
CA THR A 27 -5.09 -21.58 -12.37
C THR A 27 -4.45 -22.98 -12.41
N GLY A 28 -5.06 -23.98 -11.75
CA GLY A 28 -4.47 -25.32 -11.58
C GLY A 28 -3.27 -25.40 -10.61
N GLU A 29 -2.90 -24.29 -10.00
CA GLU A 29 -1.88 -24.23 -8.95
C GLU A 29 -2.47 -24.61 -7.58
N ARG A 30 -1.59 -24.93 -6.62
CA ARG A 30 -2.01 -25.28 -5.26
C ARG A 30 -2.87 -24.15 -4.67
N PRO A 31 -4.07 -24.45 -4.15
CA PRO A 31 -4.94 -23.42 -3.60
C PRO A 31 -4.27 -22.73 -2.41
N VAL A 32 -4.44 -21.42 -2.30
CA VAL A 32 -3.88 -20.58 -1.25
C VAL A 32 -5.02 -19.88 -0.53
N LYS A 33 -4.94 -19.79 0.80
CA LYS A 33 -5.89 -19.06 1.63
C LYS A 33 -5.16 -17.97 2.40
N THR A 34 -5.74 -16.78 2.42
CA THR A 34 -5.29 -15.72 3.31
C THR A 34 -5.87 -15.97 4.69
N VAL A 35 -5.00 -16.24 5.66
CA VAL A 35 -5.38 -16.42 7.06
C VAL A 35 -4.78 -15.29 7.89
N PRO A 36 -5.53 -14.73 8.85
CA PRO A 36 -4.96 -13.82 9.81
C PRO A 36 -4.00 -14.59 10.73
N CYS A 37 -2.72 -14.22 10.70
CA CYS A 37 -1.70 -14.69 11.62
C CYS A 37 -1.59 -13.72 12.80
N ASP A 38 -1.23 -14.25 13.97
CA ASP A 38 -0.93 -13.49 15.20
C ASP A 38 -1.68 -12.15 15.32
N ILE A 39 -0.98 -11.07 15.69
CA ILE A 39 -1.62 -9.77 16.03
C ILE A 39 -1.58 -8.78 14.86
N PHE A 40 -0.75 -9.02 13.83
CA PHE A 40 -0.36 -7.97 12.89
C PHE A 40 -0.53 -8.30 11.41
N ASP A 41 -0.45 -9.57 11.00
CA ASP A 41 -0.21 -9.92 9.61
C ASP A 41 -1.23 -10.89 9.05
N TRP A 42 -1.66 -10.64 7.82
CA TRP A 42 -2.36 -11.62 7.01
C TRP A 42 -1.32 -12.45 6.27
N LYS A 43 -1.32 -13.76 6.49
CA LYS A 43 -0.42 -14.67 5.78
C LYS A 43 -1.18 -15.43 4.72
N THR A 44 -0.68 -15.41 3.51
CA THR A 44 -1.10 -16.33 2.46
C THR A 44 -0.46 -17.69 2.72
N VAL A 45 -1.27 -18.65 3.13
CA VAL A 45 -0.83 -20.03 3.41
C VAL A 45 -1.34 -20.98 2.33
N PRO A 46 -0.49 -21.86 1.79
CA PRO A 46 -0.94 -22.86 0.84
C PRO A 46 -1.78 -23.92 1.55
N CYS A 47 -2.97 -24.22 1.02
CA CYS A 47 -3.88 -25.21 1.59
C CYS A 47 -3.30 -26.61 1.46
N ALA A 48 -3.44 -27.45 2.49
CA ALA A 48 -3.05 -28.85 2.45
C ALA A 48 -4.28 -29.75 2.33
N GLU A 49 -4.09 -30.94 1.76
CA GLU A 49 -5.12 -31.96 1.75
C GLU A 49 -5.19 -32.64 3.12
N HIS A 50 -6.40 -32.85 3.63
CA HIS A 50 -6.65 -33.51 4.89
C HIS A 50 -7.64 -34.66 4.70
N SER A 51 -7.45 -35.75 5.44
CA SER A 51 -8.36 -36.91 5.38
C SER A 51 -9.73 -36.63 6.00
N VAL A 52 -9.86 -35.57 6.80
CA VAL A 52 -11.05 -35.25 7.59
C VAL A 52 -11.49 -33.82 7.25
N PRO A 53 -12.80 -33.53 7.20
CA PRO A 53 -13.28 -32.17 6.99
C PRO A 53 -12.76 -31.17 8.04
N ALA A 54 -12.61 -29.91 7.62
CA ALA A 54 -12.06 -28.83 8.46
C ALA A 54 -12.85 -28.61 9.78
N SER A 55 -14.15 -28.89 9.78
CA SER A 55 -15.01 -28.74 10.98
C SER A 55 -14.72 -29.75 12.09
N VAL A 56 -14.05 -30.87 11.78
CA VAL A 56 -13.76 -31.96 12.73
C VAL A 56 -12.26 -32.03 13.03
N ASN A 57 -11.41 -31.43 12.20
CA ASN A 57 -9.97 -31.42 12.40
C ASN A 57 -9.58 -30.51 13.60
N PRO A 58 -9.07 -31.06 14.72
CA PRO A 58 -8.73 -30.26 15.89
C PRO A 58 -7.66 -29.20 15.57
N ASP A 59 -6.64 -29.56 14.79
CA ASP A 59 -5.54 -28.64 14.42
C ASP A 59 -6.06 -27.42 13.66
N TYR A 60 -7.07 -27.62 12.79
CA TYR A 60 -7.71 -26.54 12.04
C TYR A 60 -8.58 -25.67 12.95
N ILE A 61 -9.33 -26.28 13.87
CA ILE A 61 -10.22 -25.55 14.78
C ILE A 61 -9.40 -24.69 15.75
N GLU A 62 -8.33 -25.23 16.34
CA GLU A 62 -7.45 -24.50 17.25
C GLU A 62 -6.81 -23.29 16.58
N SER A 63 -6.28 -23.48 15.36
CA SER A 63 -5.69 -22.39 14.60
C SER A 63 -6.71 -21.33 14.15
N ALA A 64 -7.94 -21.73 13.82
CA ALA A 64 -9.01 -20.80 13.48
C ALA A 64 -9.51 -19.99 14.68
N LEU A 65 -9.58 -20.58 15.87
CA LEU A 65 -10.00 -19.88 17.10
C LEU A 65 -8.99 -18.83 17.56
N ALA A 66 -7.70 -19.07 17.34
CA ALA A 66 -6.64 -18.11 17.67
C ALA A 66 -6.76 -16.77 16.91
N CYS A 67 -7.56 -16.72 15.84
CA CYS A 67 -7.77 -15.51 15.03
C CYS A 67 -8.74 -14.49 15.65
N THR A 68 -9.74 -14.93 16.41
CA THR A 68 -10.94 -14.11 16.69
C THR A 68 -10.89 -13.29 17.99
N ASP A 69 -9.70 -12.91 18.43
CA ASP A 69 -9.52 -12.19 19.70
C ASP A 69 -9.95 -10.72 19.59
N GLU A 70 -10.78 -10.27 20.53
CA GLU A 70 -11.29 -8.90 20.63
C GLU A 70 -10.14 -7.89 20.82
N ILE A 71 -9.12 -8.29 21.58
CA ILE A 71 -7.90 -7.49 21.81
C ILE A 71 -7.19 -7.17 20.49
N LYS A 72 -7.18 -8.11 19.54
CA LYS A 72 -6.57 -7.88 18.22
C LYS A 72 -7.29 -6.80 17.43
N ARG A 73 -8.62 -6.70 17.56
CA ARG A 73 -9.41 -5.68 16.85
C ARG A 73 -9.08 -4.28 17.36
N GLU A 74 -9.07 -4.08 18.67
CA GLU A 74 -8.69 -2.80 19.27
C GLU A 74 -7.27 -2.40 18.86
N PHE A 75 -6.36 -3.38 18.85
CA PHE A 75 -4.99 -3.17 18.41
C PHE A 75 -4.90 -2.70 16.95
N HIS A 76 -5.62 -3.35 16.03
CA HIS A 76 -5.64 -2.94 14.62
C HIS A 76 -6.16 -1.52 14.42
N VAL A 77 -7.20 -1.11 15.15
CA VAL A 77 -7.73 0.27 15.09
C VAL A 77 -6.64 1.27 15.48
N LEU A 78 -5.97 1.05 16.61
CA LEU A 78 -4.90 1.94 17.07
C LEU A 78 -3.69 1.95 16.13
N TYR A 79 -3.38 0.80 15.52
CA TYR A 79 -2.32 0.70 14.52
C TYR A 79 -2.66 1.50 13.27
N ASP A 80 -3.86 1.33 12.72
CA ASP A 80 -4.32 2.05 11.53
C ASP A 80 -4.33 3.56 11.78
N GLU A 81 -4.85 4.01 12.93
CA GLU A 81 -4.77 5.41 13.36
C GLU A 81 -3.33 5.92 13.39
N GLN A 82 -2.40 5.13 13.93
CA GLN A 82 -0.98 5.49 13.98
C GLN A 82 -0.39 5.62 12.56
N THR A 83 -0.70 4.70 11.65
CA THR A 83 -0.22 4.77 10.26
C THR A 83 -0.77 5.99 9.53
N GLU A 84 -2.06 6.31 9.71
CA GLU A 84 -2.69 7.49 9.13
C GLU A 84 -2.09 8.79 9.69
N ILE A 85 -1.80 8.84 10.99
CA ILE A 85 -1.10 9.97 11.60
C ILE A 85 0.30 10.12 10.99
N LYS A 86 1.04 9.03 10.77
CA LYS A 86 2.36 9.06 10.12
C LYS A 86 2.27 9.58 8.69
N LYS A 87 1.38 9.04 7.85
CA LYS A 87 1.14 9.50 6.47
C LYS A 87 0.81 11.00 6.43
N LYS A 88 -0.09 11.46 7.30
CA LYS A 88 -0.45 12.89 7.40
C LYS A 88 0.73 13.77 7.82
N ARG A 89 1.58 13.30 8.74
CA ARG A 89 2.80 14.01 9.18
C ARG A 89 3.82 14.10 8.04
N GLU A 90 4.03 13.03 7.29
CA GLU A 90 4.91 12.98 6.13
C GLU A 90 4.44 13.94 5.03
N LEU A 91 3.15 13.90 4.69
CA LEU A 91 2.56 14.83 3.72
C LEU A 91 2.71 16.29 4.18
N ARG A 92 2.46 16.57 5.47
CA ARG A 92 2.68 17.90 6.05
C ARG A 92 4.16 18.32 5.98
N HIS A 93 5.09 17.38 6.19
CA HIS A 93 6.52 17.63 6.07
C HIS A 93 6.90 18.01 4.63
N LYS A 94 6.45 17.22 3.64
CA LYS A 94 6.65 17.50 2.21
C LYS A 94 6.06 18.87 1.81
N LYS A 95 4.83 19.17 2.22
CA LYS A 95 4.22 20.50 2.01
C LYS A 95 5.05 21.64 2.60
N ASN A 96 5.53 21.48 3.84
CA ASN A 96 6.39 22.49 4.47
C ASN A 96 7.74 22.63 3.76
N GLN A 97 8.28 21.54 3.21
CA GLN A 97 9.51 21.57 2.43
C GLN A 97 9.31 22.37 1.13
N VAL A 98 8.23 22.11 0.40
CA VAL A 98 7.85 22.89 -0.79
C VAL A 98 7.69 24.37 -0.45
N ILE A 99 6.96 24.70 0.62
CA ILE A 99 6.82 26.09 1.10
C ILE A 99 8.20 26.73 1.37
N LYS A 100 9.13 26.01 2.01
CA LYS A 100 10.49 26.53 2.26
C LYS A 100 11.28 26.74 0.98
N LEU A 101 11.16 25.84 -0.01
CA LEU A 101 11.81 25.98 -1.31
C LEU A 101 11.27 27.20 -2.03
N MET A 102 9.95 27.31 -2.14
CA MET A 102 9.27 28.46 -2.75
C MET A 102 9.66 29.77 -2.08
N LYS A 103 9.84 29.80 -0.75
CA LYS A 103 10.25 30.95 0.07
C LYS A 103 11.72 31.35 0.00
N ARG A 104 12.59 30.45 -0.44
CA ARG A 104 14.03 30.71 -0.53
C ARG A 104 14.48 30.91 -1.97
N MET A 105 13.78 30.28 -2.90
CA MET A 105 14.10 30.24 -4.32
C MET A 105 12.87 30.71 -5.12
N PRO A 106 12.70 32.02 -5.33
CA PRO A 106 11.55 32.57 -6.06
C PRO A 106 11.43 32.05 -7.50
N ASN A 107 12.56 31.78 -8.15
CA ASN A 107 12.62 31.38 -9.56
C ASN A 107 12.48 29.87 -9.76
N ILE A 108 11.98 29.12 -8.78
CA ILE A 108 11.82 27.67 -8.90
C ILE A 108 10.68 27.35 -9.88
N THR A 109 10.95 26.50 -10.86
CA THR A 109 9.93 26.10 -11.83
C THR A 109 8.90 25.20 -11.17
N ARG A 110 7.64 25.37 -11.60
CA ARG A 110 6.52 24.52 -11.14
C ARG A 110 6.79 23.04 -11.45
N GLU A 111 7.27 22.77 -12.66
CA GLU A 111 7.56 21.42 -13.16
C GLU A 111 8.57 20.69 -12.26
N ALA A 112 9.62 21.37 -11.81
CA ALA A 112 10.62 20.78 -10.93
C ALA A 112 10.06 20.42 -9.55
N LEU A 113 9.05 21.14 -9.05
CA LEU A 113 8.40 20.81 -7.78
C LEU A 113 7.45 19.62 -7.94
N GLU A 114 6.72 19.54 -9.05
CA GLU A 114 5.79 18.43 -9.35
C GLU A 114 6.55 17.10 -9.53
N GLU A 115 7.71 17.13 -10.19
CA GLU A 115 8.57 15.96 -10.37
C GLU A 115 9.08 15.40 -9.02
N ASN A 116 9.52 16.29 -8.12
CA ASN A 116 10.10 15.88 -6.84
C ASN A 116 9.04 15.59 -5.75
N PHE A 117 7.85 16.19 -5.83
CA PHE A 117 6.79 16.07 -4.82
C PHE A 117 5.42 15.80 -5.46
N PRO A 118 5.21 14.64 -6.09
CA PRO A 118 3.97 14.34 -6.82
C PRO A 118 2.73 14.26 -5.92
N GLU A 119 2.90 13.94 -4.63
CA GLU A 119 1.81 13.86 -3.66
C GLU A 119 1.27 15.23 -3.20
N VAL A 120 2.00 16.31 -3.52
CA VAL A 120 1.72 17.64 -3.00
C VAL A 120 1.08 18.49 -4.08
N ASP A 121 -0.14 18.97 -3.80
CA ASP A 121 -0.80 19.95 -4.64
C ASP A 121 -0.14 21.33 -4.53
N ILE A 122 0.67 21.66 -5.53
CA ILE A 122 1.47 22.90 -5.61
C ILE A 122 0.60 24.10 -5.94
N ASP A 123 -0.45 23.93 -6.72
CA ASP A 123 -1.37 25.03 -7.06
C ASP A 123 -2.07 25.53 -5.81
N ASN A 124 -2.63 24.63 -5.00
CA ASN A 124 -3.23 25.01 -3.73
C ASN A 124 -2.23 25.64 -2.75
N LEU A 125 -0.95 25.25 -2.80
CA LEU A 125 0.09 25.86 -1.98
C LEU A 125 0.48 27.27 -2.42
N LYS A 126 0.52 27.55 -3.72
CA LYS A 126 0.81 28.89 -4.26
C LYS A 126 -0.19 29.93 -3.75
N HIS A 127 -1.47 29.59 -3.74
CA HIS A 127 -2.53 30.47 -3.26
C HIS A 127 -2.54 30.65 -1.73
N SER A 128 -1.77 29.85 -0.98
CA SER A 128 -1.72 29.97 0.48
C SER A 128 -0.86 31.15 0.92
N ASN A 129 -1.35 31.97 1.88
CA ASN A 129 -0.54 33.03 2.51
C ASN A 129 0.81 32.53 3.09
N ARG A 130 0.96 31.22 3.31
CA ARG A 130 2.16 30.61 3.88
C ARG A 130 3.30 30.43 2.87
N SER A 131 3.03 30.42 1.57
CA SER A 131 4.03 30.22 0.51
C SER A 131 4.78 31.50 0.16
N TYR A 132 4.16 32.67 0.33
CA TYR A 132 4.76 33.97 -0.02
C TYR A 132 6.01 34.29 0.80
N GLY A 133 7.05 34.73 0.10
CA GLY A 133 8.29 35.26 0.67
C GLY A 133 8.26 36.78 0.82
N HIS A 134 9.31 37.37 1.38
CA HIS A 134 9.44 38.84 1.49
C HIS A 134 9.61 39.55 0.14
N TYR A 135 9.91 38.81 -0.92
CA TYR A 135 10.12 39.30 -2.28
C TYR A 135 8.86 39.27 -3.15
N ASP A 136 7.71 38.81 -2.61
CA ASP A 136 6.40 38.81 -3.30
C ASP A 136 5.43 39.85 -2.69
N PRO A 137 5.69 41.16 -2.76
CA PRO A 137 4.84 42.15 -2.09
C PRO A 137 3.48 42.39 -2.76
N GLU A 138 3.25 41.99 -4.02
CA GLU A 138 2.17 42.56 -4.84
C GLU A 138 1.19 41.60 -5.55
N GLU A 139 1.40 40.28 -5.57
CA GLU A 139 0.45 39.32 -6.21
C GLU A 139 -0.61 38.77 -5.25
N ARG A 140 -1.13 39.60 -4.35
CA ARG A 140 -2.20 39.16 -3.44
C ARG A 140 -3.56 39.36 -4.10
N ASP A 141 -4.11 38.31 -4.69
CA ASP A 141 -5.51 38.33 -5.13
C ASP A 141 -6.43 38.54 -3.91
N PRO A 142 -7.09 39.71 -3.73
CA PRO A 142 -7.81 40.04 -2.51
C PRO A 142 -9.05 39.18 -2.29
N SER A 143 -9.48 38.45 -3.32
CA SER A 143 -10.70 37.66 -3.42
C SER A 143 -10.66 36.32 -2.67
N LEU A 144 -9.48 35.85 -2.26
CA LEU A 144 -9.28 34.55 -1.58
C LEU A 144 -9.19 34.65 -0.05
N ARG A 145 -9.79 35.70 0.56
CA ARG A 145 -9.88 35.88 2.02
C ARG A 145 -11.01 35.11 2.66
#